data_AF-A0A0P9DLV8-F1
#
_entry.id   AF-A0A0P9DLV8-F1
#
_cell.length_a   1.000
_cell.length_b   1.000
_cell.length_c   1.000
_cell.angle_alpha   90.00
_cell.angle_beta   90.00
_cell.angle_gamma   90.00
#
_symmetry.space_group_name_H-M   'P 1'
#
loop_
_entity.id
_entity.type
_entity.pdbx_description
1 polymer ?
#
loop_
_entity_poly.entity_id
_entity_poly.type
_entity_poly.pdbx_seq_one_letter_code
_entity_poly.pdbx_strand_id
1 'polypeptide(L)'
;MHADGREVGPFPDIQLTDIAQQLCYDAWEAPTTAEQVALAELALRLDPNCADAFTILAETTTHNLHDELLLYEQAMRAGERAIGPDRFAEWKGSFWGIVETRPYMCARCGLADCLWKLGEHQQAIRHYQELLRLNPNDNQGIRYLLASALLEVGDDASFAALIKQWLRTLAPGRGPAARDGADDGEGAAWLYPRALFAFRRHGPGPDAQTALARALRQNRHVPPYLLGHRALPTRLPPASSHRSP
;
A
#
# COMPACT_ATOMS: atom_id res chain seq x y z
N MET A 1 -31.89 12.16 -55.78
CA MET A 1 -30.80 12.51 -54.84
C MET A 1 -31.15 11.89 -53.51
N HIS A 2 -30.52 10.76 -53.17
CA HIS A 2 -30.73 10.09 -51.89
C HIS A 2 -29.89 10.79 -50.83
N ALA A 3 -30.53 11.30 -49.78
CA ALA A 3 -29.87 11.79 -48.59
C ALA A 3 -29.34 10.57 -47.80
N ASP A 4 -28.01 10.49 -47.63
CA ASP A 4 -27.33 9.48 -46.83
C ASP A 4 -27.63 9.76 -45.35
N GLY A 5 -28.78 9.25 -44.88
CA GLY A 5 -29.20 9.27 -43.49
C GLY A 5 -28.35 8.28 -42.69
N ARG A 6 -27.12 8.68 -42.36
CA ARG A 6 -26.32 7.97 -41.38
C ARG A 6 -26.92 8.24 -40.01
N GLU A 7 -27.69 7.28 -39.51
CA GLU A 7 -28.04 7.21 -38.09
C GLU A 7 -26.74 7.18 -37.29
N VAL A 8 -26.46 8.27 -36.60
CA VAL A 8 -25.41 8.31 -35.59
C VAL A 8 -25.91 7.42 -34.46
N GLY A 9 -25.27 6.27 -34.27
CA GLY A 9 -25.59 5.36 -33.17
C GLY A 9 -25.51 6.08 -31.81
N PRO A 10 -26.17 5.56 -30.77
CA PRO A 10 -26.17 6.20 -29.46
C PRO A 10 -24.72 6.45 -29.01
N PHE A 11 -24.41 7.71 -28.68
CA PHE A 11 -23.14 8.03 -28.02
C PHE A 11 -23.03 7.19 -26.74
N PRO A 12 -21.86 6.64 -26.41
CA PRO A 12 -21.69 5.92 -25.15
C PRO A 12 -22.09 6.84 -23.98
N ASP A 13 -22.84 6.31 -23.02
CA ASP A 13 -23.21 7.02 -21.79
C ASP A 13 -21.96 7.22 -20.93
N ILE A 14 -21.18 8.26 -21.23
CA ILE A 14 -19.98 8.62 -20.46
C ILE A 14 -20.43 9.19 -19.11
N GLN A 15 -20.08 8.52 -18.01
CA GLN A 15 -20.34 9.02 -16.67
C GLN A 15 -19.31 10.08 -16.29
N LEU A 16 -19.73 11.13 -15.58
CA LEU A 16 -18.81 12.17 -15.10
C LEU A 16 -17.70 11.61 -14.19
N THR A 17 -17.99 10.52 -13.47
CA THR A 17 -17.03 9.79 -12.64
C THR A 17 -15.92 9.16 -13.47
N ASP A 18 -16.22 8.65 -14.65
CA ASP A 18 -15.23 8.03 -15.54
C ASP A 18 -14.30 9.10 -16.12
N ILE A 19 -14.85 10.27 -16.46
CA ILE A 19 -14.05 11.43 -16.89
C ILE A 19 -13.17 11.92 -15.75
N ALA A 20 -13.70 12.03 -14.52
CA ALA A 20 -12.91 12.43 -13.36
C ALA A 20 -11.74 11.46 -13.09
N GLN A 21 -11.97 10.17 -13.22
CA GLN A 21 -10.93 9.16 -13.09
C GLN A 21 -9.87 9.27 -14.21
N GLN A 22 -10.30 9.49 -15.45
CA GLN A 22 -9.37 9.70 -16.56
C GLN A 22 -8.49 10.93 -16.36
N LEU A 23 -9.06 12.04 -15.86
CA LEU A 23 -8.28 13.22 -15.49
C LEU A 23 -7.23 12.93 -14.43
N CYS A 24 -7.48 12.00 -13.50
CA CYS A 24 -6.47 11.57 -12.52
C CYS A 24 -5.34 10.76 -13.18
N TYR A 25 -5.66 9.91 -14.15
CA TYR A 25 -4.63 9.22 -14.96
C TYR A 25 -3.77 10.21 -15.73
N ASP A 26 -4.40 11.19 -16.38
CA ASP A 26 -3.69 12.25 -17.10
C ASP A 26 -2.84 13.09 -16.14
N ALA A 27 -3.34 13.34 -14.92
CA ALA A 27 -2.60 14.05 -13.89
C ALA A 27 -1.33 13.31 -13.47
N TRP A 28 -1.36 12.00 -13.22
CA TRP A 28 -0.14 11.28 -12.83
C TRP A 28 0.95 11.28 -13.91
N GLU A 29 0.56 11.35 -15.19
CA GLU A 29 1.50 11.43 -16.33
C GLU A 29 1.88 12.89 -16.69
N ALA A 30 1.28 13.88 -16.04
CA ALA A 30 1.52 15.28 -16.36
C ALA A 30 2.96 15.72 -16.03
N PRO A 31 3.62 16.49 -16.91
CA PRO A 31 5.03 16.86 -16.78
C PRO A 31 5.32 17.87 -15.66
N THR A 32 4.31 18.59 -15.15
CA THR A 32 4.50 19.64 -14.15
C THR A 32 3.50 19.53 -13.02
N THR A 33 3.94 19.83 -11.79
CA THR A 33 3.07 19.86 -10.61
C THR A 33 1.86 20.79 -10.78
N ALA A 34 2.01 21.92 -11.48
CA ALA A 34 0.90 22.83 -11.75
C ALA A 34 -0.21 22.18 -12.59
N GLU A 35 0.18 21.36 -13.57
CA GLU A 35 -0.77 20.62 -14.42
C GLU A 35 -1.40 19.44 -13.66
N GLN A 36 -0.62 18.73 -12.83
CA GLN A 36 -1.14 17.68 -11.93
C GLN A 36 -2.27 18.23 -11.05
N VAL A 37 -2.04 19.39 -10.42
CA VAL A 37 -3.01 20.06 -9.55
C VAL A 37 -4.24 20.51 -10.33
N ALA A 38 -4.05 21.15 -11.49
CA ALA A 38 -5.17 21.65 -12.29
C ALA A 38 -6.12 20.51 -12.74
N LEU A 39 -5.55 19.37 -13.15
CA LEU A 39 -6.31 18.18 -13.55
C LEU A 39 -7.03 17.53 -12.36
N ALA A 40 -6.36 17.41 -11.21
CA ALA A 40 -6.98 16.90 -9.99
C ALA A 40 -8.14 17.79 -9.50
N GLU A 41 -7.97 19.11 -9.51
CA GLU A 41 -9.05 20.05 -9.18
C GLU A 41 -10.22 19.98 -10.17
N LEU A 42 -9.95 19.72 -11.45
CA LEU A 42 -11.00 19.51 -12.45
C LEU A 42 -11.74 18.20 -12.19
N ALA A 43 -11.02 17.12 -11.85
CA ALA A 43 -11.62 15.84 -11.47
C ALA A 43 -12.59 16.01 -10.28
N LEU A 44 -12.19 16.75 -9.24
CA LEU A 44 -13.06 17.04 -8.09
C LEU A 44 -14.29 17.89 -8.41
N ARG A 45 -14.21 18.74 -9.44
CA ARG A 45 -15.38 19.50 -9.93
C ARG A 45 -16.39 18.60 -10.64
N LEU A 46 -15.95 17.53 -11.28
CA LEU A 46 -16.80 16.56 -11.97
C LEU A 46 -17.33 15.49 -11.01
N ASP A 47 -16.49 15.00 -10.10
CA ASP A 47 -16.83 14.04 -9.06
C ASP A 47 -16.22 14.44 -7.70
N PRO A 48 -17.02 14.99 -6.78
CA PRO A 48 -16.57 15.32 -5.42
C PRO A 48 -16.13 14.09 -4.58
N ASN A 49 -16.38 12.87 -5.05
CA ASN A 49 -15.94 11.63 -4.42
C ASN A 49 -14.73 10.99 -5.11
N CYS A 50 -14.06 11.69 -6.03
CA CYS A 50 -12.85 11.20 -6.68
C CYS A 50 -11.67 11.17 -5.68
N ALA A 51 -11.43 9.99 -5.09
CA ALA A 51 -10.39 9.79 -4.07
C ALA A 51 -8.96 10.00 -4.61
N ASP A 52 -8.72 9.63 -5.86
CA ASP A 52 -7.41 9.77 -6.49
C ASP A 52 -7.04 11.25 -6.69
N ALA A 53 -8.01 12.11 -6.99
CA ALA A 53 -7.77 13.54 -7.09
C ALA A 53 -7.29 14.14 -5.75
N PHE A 54 -7.92 13.78 -4.63
CA PHE A 54 -7.43 14.18 -3.30
C PHE A 54 -6.03 13.61 -3.00
N THR A 55 -5.75 12.38 -3.43
CA THR A 55 -4.43 11.76 -3.27
C THR A 55 -3.35 12.52 -4.04
N ILE A 56 -3.62 12.88 -5.30
CA ILE A 56 -2.72 13.71 -6.12
C ILE A 56 -2.48 15.06 -5.42
N LEU A 57 -3.53 15.71 -4.91
CA LEU A 57 -3.38 16.98 -4.19
C LEU A 57 -2.53 16.81 -2.92
N ALA A 58 -2.71 15.72 -2.16
CA ALA A 58 -1.89 15.43 -0.98
C ALA A 58 -0.40 15.36 -1.33
N GLU A 59 -0.06 14.66 -2.42
CA GLU A 59 1.31 14.43 -2.87
C GLU A 59 1.97 15.67 -3.50
N THR A 60 1.17 16.58 -4.08
CA THR A 60 1.68 17.67 -4.93
C THR A 60 1.60 19.06 -4.31
N THR A 61 0.63 19.29 -3.42
CA THR A 61 0.34 20.65 -2.90
C THR A 61 0.83 20.88 -1.48
N THR A 62 1.13 19.81 -0.74
CA THR A 62 1.41 19.93 0.69
C THR A 62 2.90 20.16 0.96
N HIS A 63 3.17 20.92 2.02
CA HIS A 63 4.53 21.23 2.47
C HIS A 63 4.78 20.79 3.92
N ASN A 64 3.78 20.16 4.54
CA ASN A 64 3.85 19.61 5.88
C ASN A 64 2.90 18.41 6.01
N LEU A 65 3.20 17.55 6.97
CA LEU A 65 2.47 16.30 7.19
C LEU A 65 1.03 16.51 7.69
N HIS A 66 0.70 17.62 8.35
CA HIS A 66 -0.67 17.83 8.85
C HIS A 66 -1.64 18.12 7.70
N ASP A 67 -1.24 18.94 6.73
CA ASP A 67 -2.06 19.21 5.54
C ASP A 67 -2.17 17.96 4.65
N GLU A 68 -1.09 17.20 4.52
CA GLU A 68 -1.06 15.90 3.82
C GLU A 68 -2.03 14.90 4.46
N LEU A 69 -2.03 14.82 5.80
CA LEU A 69 -2.95 13.98 6.56
C LEU A 69 -4.42 14.33 6.25
N LEU A 70 -4.75 15.62 6.26
CA LEU A 70 -6.11 16.09 6.01
C LEU A 70 -6.59 15.72 4.59
N LEU A 71 -5.73 15.85 3.58
CA LEU A 71 -6.07 15.47 2.21
C LEU A 71 -6.21 13.96 2.05
N TYR A 72 -5.36 13.14 2.68
CA TYR A 72 -5.53 11.69 2.67
C TYR A 72 -6.77 11.23 3.43
N GLU A 73 -7.17 11.90 4.52
CA GLU A 73 -8.45 11.65 5.18
C GLU A 73 -9.63 11.95 4.25
N GLN A 74 -9.57 13.07 3.52
CA GLN A 74 -10.58 13.42 2.52
C GLN A 74 -10.64 12.40 1.39
N ALA A 75 -9.49 11.98 0.87
CA ALA A 75 -9.36 10.94 -0.15
C ALA A 75 -10.00 9.61 0.31
N MET A 76 -9.65 9.15 1.52
CA MET A 76 -10.20 7.91 2.08
C MET A 76 -11.72 8.01 2.25
N ARG A 77 -12.24 9.11 2.79
CA ARG A 77 -13.69 9.32 2.97
C ARG A 77 -14.42 9.44 1.63
N ALA A 78 -13.80 10.08 0.64
CA ALA A 78 -14.34 10.18 -0.72
C ALA A 78 -14.48 8.80 -1.36
N GLY A 79 -13.42 7.97 -1.29
CA GLY A 79 -13.44 6.60 -1.78
C GLY A 79 -14.47 5.74 -1.07
N GLU A 80 -14.62 5.87 0.25
CA GLU A 80 -15.64 5.16 1.02
C GLU A 80 -17.07 5.51 0.57
N ARG A 81 -17.34 6.80 0.32
CA ARG A 81 -18.64 7.25 -0.22
C ARG A 81 -18.87 6.76 -1.64
N ALA A 82 -17.84 6.79 -2.50
CA ALA A 82 -17.93 6.30 -3.87
C ALA A 82 -18.26 4.80 -3.93
N ILE A 83 -17.67 3.99 -3.03
CA ILE A 83 -18.01 2.57 -2.89
C ILE A 83 -19.41 2.40 -2.31
N GLY A 84 -19.74 3.13 -1.24
CA GLY A 84 -21.02 3.02 -0.55
C GLY A 84 -21.09 1.79 0.38
N PRO A 85 -21.94 1.82 1.42
CA PRO A 85 -21.88 0.89 2.55
C PRO A 85 -22.14 -0.58 2.18
N ASP A 86 -23.06 -0.84 1.25
CA ASP A 86 -23.45 -2.20 0.87
C ASP A 86 -22.32 -2.90 0.11
N ARG A 87 -21.81 -2.26 -0.95
CA ARG A 87 -20.66 -2.75 -1.72
C ARG A 87 -19.42 -2.83 -0.84
N PHE A 88 -19.22 -1.85 0.04
CA PHE A 88 -18.11 -1.87 0.98
C PHE A 88 -18.16 -3.11 1.88
N ALA A 89 -19.35 -3.51 2.34
CA ALA A 89 -19.52 -4.70 3.17
C ALA A 89 -19.37 -6.00 2.37
N GLU A 90 -19.99 -6.07 1.19
CA GLU A 90 -19.96 -7.23 0.30
C GLU A 90 -18.55 -7.56 -0.17
N TRP A 91 -17.77 -6.55 -0.53
CA TRP A 91 -16.49 -6.72 -1.19
C TRP A 91 -15.32 -6.92 -0.22
N LYS A 92 -15.55 -6.88 1.11
CA LYS A 92 -14.51 -7.04 2.14
C LYS A 92 -13.69 -8.31 1.90
N GLY A 93 -12.37 -8.16 1.86
CA GLY A 93 -11.46 -9.27 1.60
C GLY A 93 -11.05 -9.42 0.13
N SER A 94 -11.73 -8.70 -0.77
CA SER A 94 -11.50 -8.76 -2.22
C SER A 94 -11.17 -7.39 -2.83
N PHE A 95 -10.95 -6.35 -2.00
CA PHE A 95 -10.84 -4.96 -2.47
C PHE A 95 -9.84 -4.82 -3.61
N TRP A 96 -8.63 -5.36 -3.47
CA TRP A 96 -7.61 -5.18 -4.51
C TRP A 96 -8.01 -5.72 -5.90
N GLY A 97 -8.81 -6.78 -5.94
CA GLY A 97 -9.32 -7.37 -7.18
C GLY A 97 -10.41 -6.53 -7.86
N ILE A 98 -10.97 -5.55 -7.15
CA ILE A 98 -12.09 -4.71 -7.59
C ILE A 98 -11.55 -3.29 -7.80
N VAL A 99 -11.49 -2.88 -9.06
CA VAL A 99 -10.82 -1.63 -9.50
C VAL A 99 -11.39 -0.42 -8.76
N GLU A 100 -12.72 -0.40 -8.57
CA GLU A 100 -13.48 0.66 -7.93
C GLU A 100 -13.08 0.92 -6.47
N THR A 101 -12.46 -0.05 -5.80
CA THR A 101 -12.01 0.11 -4.41
C THR A 101 -10.53 0.49 -4.28
N ARG A 102 -9.76 0.42 -5.36
CA ARG A 102 -8.31 0.72 -5.32
C ARG A 102 -8.02 2.16 -4.88
N PRO A 103 -8.76 3.20 -5.34
CA PRO A 103 -8.54 4.57 -4.86
C PRO A 103 -8.67 4.69 -3.33
N TYR A 104 -9.65 4.02 -2.74
CA TYR A 104 -9.81 3.95 -1.29
C TYR A 104 -8.63 3.27 -0.58
N MET A 105 -8.16 2.14 -1.12
CA MET A 105 -7.04 1.39 -0.56
C MET A 105 -5.73 2.18 -0.64
N CYS A 106 -5.49 2.91 -1.73
CA CYS A 106 -4.33 3.79 -1.91
C CYS A 106 -4.39 4.97 -0.92
N ALA A 107 -5.52 5.69 -0.88
CA ALA A 107 -5.73 6.80 0.05
C ALA A 107 -5.55 6.39 1.52
N ARG A 108 -6.08 5.22 1.91
CA ARG A 108 -5.93 4.68 3.27
C ARG A 108 -4.48 4.31 3.60
N CYS A 109 -3.70 3.87 2.60
CA CYS A 109 -2.26 3.62 2.79
C CYS A 109 -1.50 4.92 2.99
N GLY A 110 -1.74 5.94 2.16
CA GLY A 110 -1.14 7.27 2.32
C GLY A 110 -1.46 7.91 3.67
N LEU A 111 -2.71 7.77 4.13
CA LEU A 111 -3.13 8.18 5.47
C LEU A 111 -2.32 7.48 6.58
N ALA A 112 -2.16 6.15 6.48
CA ALA A 112 -1.42 5.37 7.45
C ALA A 112 0.06 5.80 7.52
N ASP A 113 0.68 6.03 6.36
CA ASP A 113 2.07 6.46 6.26
C ASP A 113 2.26 7.88 6.81
N CYS A 114 1.30 8.77 6.58
CA CYS A 114 1.33 10.12 7.13
C CYS A 114 1.20 10.11 8.66
N LEU A 115 0.25 9.34 9.21
CA LEU A 115 0.10 9.12 10.65
C LEU A 115 1.38 8.55 11.26
N TRP A 116 2.04 7.61 10.58
CA TRP A 116 3.30 7.04 11.05
C TRP A 116 4.38 8.11 11.18
N LYS A 117 4.57 8.93 10.14
CA LYS A 117 5.56 10.03 10.13
C LYS A 117 5.27 11.10 11.17
N LEU A 118 4.00 11.30 11.53
CA LEU A 118 3.57 12.22 12.59
C LEU A 118 3.78 11.67 14.01
N GLY A 119 4.20 10.42 14.17
CA GLY A 119 4.36 9.77 15.47
C GLY A 119 3.07 9.14 16.01
N GLU A 120 1.98 9.18 15.26
CA GLU A 120 0.67 8.61 15.59
C GLU A 120 0.63 7.10 15.34
N HIS A 121 1.64 6.39 15.85
CA HIS A 121 1.97 5.01 15.48
C HIS A 121 0.81 4.03 15.68
N GLN A 122 0.08 4.14 16.79
CA GLN A 122 -1.04 3.22 17.05
C GLN A 122 -2.18 3.43 16.06
N GLN A 123 -2.36 4.64 15.54
CA GLN A 123 -3.37 4.94 14.53
C GLN A 123 -2.97 4.35 13.18
N ALA A 124 -1.73 4.61 12.76
CA ALA A 124 -1.15 4.02 11.54
C ALA A 124 -1.27 2.48 11.52
N ILE A 125 -0.91 1.82 12.63
CA ILE A 125 -1.04 0.36 12.79
C ILE A 125 -2.48 -0.12 12.55
N ARG A 126 -3.49 0.60 13.07
CA ARG A 126 -4.91 0.24 12.83
C ARG A 126 -5.27 0.33 11.34
N HIS A 127 -4.77 1.35 10.63
CA HIS A 127 -5.00 1.48 9.19
C HIS A 127 -4.31 0.36 8.40
N TYR A 128 -3.07 0.00 8.74
CA TYR A 128 -2.38 -1.14 8.11
C TYR A 128 -3.11 -2.47 8.35
N GLN A 129 -3.57 -2.72 9.58
CA GLN A 129 -4.34 -3.92 9.92
C GLN A 129 -5.64 -3.99 9.11
N GLU A 130 -6.33 -2.86 8.94
CA GLU A 130 -7.56 -2.81 8.18
C GLU A 130 -7.33 -2.99 6.68
N LEU A 131 -6.26 -2.42 6.12
CA LEU A 131 -5.85 -2.68 4.73
C LEU A 131 -5.63 -4.19 4.50
N LEU A 132 -5.00 -4.90 5.45
CA LEU A 132 -4.85 -6.37 5.36
C LEU A 132 -6.17 -7.13 5.53
N ARG A 133 -7.14 -6.58 6.26
CA ARG A 133 -8.48 -7.18 6.37
C ARG A 133 -9.25 -7.04 5.05
N LEU A 134 -9.10 -5.91 4.38
CA LEU A 134 -9.74 -5.61 3.09
C LEU A 134 -9.05 -6.31 1.92
N ASN A 135 -7.74 -6.54 2.04
CA ASN A 135 -6.89 -7.24 1.07
C ASN A 135 -5.96 -8.27 1.76
N PRO A 136 -6.46 -9.47 2.09
CA PRO A 136 -5.68 -10.51 2.77
C PRO A 136 -4.50 -11.06 1.96
N ASN A 137 -4.60 -11.00 0.62
CA ASN A 137 -3.51 -11.40 -0.28
C ASN A 137 -2.35 -10.40 -0.28
N ASP A 138 -2.56 -9.23 0.33
CA ASP A 138 -1.55 -8.20 0.55
C ASP A 138 -0.82 -7.77 -0.74
N ASN A 139 -1.57 -7.55 -1.81
CA ASN A 139 -1.02 -7.08 -3.08
C ASN A 139 -0.29 -5.72 -2.97
N GLN A 140 -0.57 -4.94 -1.93
CA GLN A 140 0.07 -3.65 -1.65
C GLN A 140 1.36 -3.79 -0.81
N GLY A 141 1.67 -4.97 -0.26
CA GLY A 141 2.84 -5.18 0.60
C GLY A 141 2.73 -4.55 1.99
N ILE A 142 1.51 -4.30 2.47
CA ILE A 142 1.20 -3.74 3.80
C ILE A 142 1.74 -4.61 4.93
N ARG A 143 1.87 -5.94 4.75
CA ARG A 143 2.44 -6.80 5.80
C ARG A 143 3.87 -6.40 6.15
N TYR A 144 4.65 -5.87 5.22
CA TYR A 144 6.02 -5.43 5.47
C TYR A 144 6.05 -4.13 6.28
N LEU A 145 5.17 -3.18 5.95
CA LEU A 145 5.01 -1.93 6.70
C LEU A 145 4.53 -2.22 8.12
N LEU A 146 3.49 -3.05 8.26
CA LEU A 146 2.98 -3.46 9.56
C LEU A 146 4.01 -4.24 10.38
N ALA A 147 4.77 -5.15 9.77
CA ALA A 147 5.84 -5.89 10.44
C ALA A 147 6.89 -4.95 11.05
N SER A 148 7.34 -3.97 10.26
CA SER A 148 8.31 -2.97 10.70
C SER A 148 7.72 -2.11 11.82
N ALA A 149 6.50 -1.61 11.62
CA ALA A 149 5.80 -0.78 12.58
C ALA A 149 5.61 -1.46 13.94
N LEU A 150 5.15 -2.71 13.95
CA LEU A 150 4.93 -3.49 15.18
C LEU A 150 6.23 -3.72 15.95
N LEU A 151 7.33 -4.02 15.25
CA LEU A 151 8.63 -4.15 15.90
C LEU A 151 9.15 -2.81 16.41
N GLU A 152 8.94 -1.71 15.70
CA GLU A 152 9.40 -0.40 16.13
C GLU A 152 8.71 0.04 17.44
N VAL A 153 7.40 -0.18 17.56
CA VAL A 153 6.65 0.11 18.81
C VAL A 153 6.80 -0.95 19.90
N GLY A 154 7.49 -2.07 19.61
CA GLY A 154 7.68 -3.16 20.58
C GLY A 154 6.46 -4.07 20.79
N ASP A 155 5.48 -4.05 19.89
CA ASP A 155 4.33 -4.96 19.94
C ASP A 155 4.67 -6.34 19.35
N ASP A 156 5.50 -7.06 20.11
CA ASP A 156 5.95 -8.41 19.82
C ASP A 156 4.78 -9.44 19.80
N ALA A 157 3.64 -9.13 20.43
CA ALA A 157 2.47 -10.01 20.42
C ALA A 157 1.75 -9.95 19.06
N SER A 158 1.47 -8.74 18.57
CA SER A 158 0.85 -8.54 17.27
C SER A 158 1.78 -8.95 16.13
N PHE A 159 3.10 -8.75 16.27
CA PHE A 159 4.06 -9.21 15.26
C PHE A 159 4.04 -10.74 15.13
N ALA A 160 4.00 -11.46 16.26
CA ALA A 160 3.87 -12.92 16.25
C ALA A 160 2.55 -13.38 15.59
N ALA A 161 1.44 -12.67 15.84
CA ALA A 161 0.16 -12.94 15.22
C ALA A 161 0.21 -12.70 13.70
N LEU A 162 0.86 -11.63 13.25
CA LEU A 162 1.06 -11.30 11.84
C LEU A 162 1.83 -12.41 11.09
N ILE A 163 2.94 -12.88 11.66
CA ILE A 163 3.71 -14.01 11.09
C ILE A 163 2.81 -15.24 10.97
N LYS A 164 2.09 -15.59 12.04
CA LYS A 164 1.21 -16.75 12.05
C LYS A 164 0.12 -16.65 10.98
N GLN A 165 -0.45 -15.46 10.79
CA GLN A 165 -1.42 -15.21 9.73
C GLN A 165 -0.79 -15.37 8.34
N TRP A 166 0.39 -14.78 8.11
CA TRP A 166 1.07 -14.83 6.82
C TRP A 166 1.48 -16.26 6.43
N LEU A 167 2.01 -17.04 7.37
CA LEU A 167 2.35 -18.44 7.14
C LEU A 167 1.13 -19.30 6.78
N ARG A 168 -0.06 -18.97 7.29
CA ARG A 168 -1.31 -19.62 6.87
C ARG A 168 -1.71 -19.24 5.44
N THR A 169 -1.52 -17.98 5.03
CA THR A 169 -1.87 -17.52 3.69
C THR A 169 -0.94 -18.06 2.60
N LEU A 170 0.31 -18.40 2.94
CA LEU A 170 1.25 -19.06 2.03
C LEU A 170 0.95 -20.56 1.80
N ALA A 171 0.00 -21.14 2.55
CA ALA A 171 -0.16 -22.59 2.66
C ALA A 171 -1.05 -23.33 1.61
N PRO A 172 -1.82 -22.72 0.68
CA PRO A 172 -2.44 -23.51 -0.38
C PRO A 172 -1.43 -23.75 -1.50
N GLY A 173 -0.68 -24.85 -1.40
CA GLY A 173 0.21 -25.35 -2.48
C GLY A 173 1.70 -25.38 -2.15
N ARG A 174 2.16 -24.70 -1.08
CA ARG A 174 3.52 -24.89 -0.56
C ARG A 174 3.50 -25.96 0.51
N GLY A 175 4.23 -27.06 0.28
CA GLY A 175 4.26 -28.23 1.16
C GLY A 175 4.71 -27.94 2.60
N PRO A 176 4.76 -28.97 3.47
CA PRO A 176 5.03 -28.83 4.91
C PRO A 176 6.31 -28.05 5.28
N ALA A 177 7.29 -27.92 4.37
CA ALA A 177 8.50 -27.11 4.57
C ALA A 177 8.24 -25.60 4.79
N ALA A 178 7.10 -25.06 4.33
CA ALA A 178 6.70 -23.67 4.60
C ALA A 178 6.26 -23.45 6.06
N ARG A 179 5.83 -24.51 6.76
CA ARG A 179 5.40 -24.43 8.17
C ARG A 179 6.59 -24.39 9.14
N ASP A 180 7.70 -25.01 8.75
CA ASP A 180 8.91 -25.11 9.57
C ASP A 180 9.92 -23.97 9.30
N GLY A 181 9.51 -22.94 8.55
CA GLY A 181 10.36 -21.77 8.29
C GLY A 181 11.63 -22.14 7.53
N ALA A 182 11.57 -23.11 6.61
CA ALA A 182 12.69 -23.58 5.81
C ALA A 182 12.56 -23.23 4.32
N ASP A 183 11.56 -22.44 3.92
CA ASP A 183 11.38 -22.06 2.51
C ASP A 183 12.24 -20.82 2.15
N ASP A 184 12.98 -20.92 1.06
CA ASP A 184 13.94 -19.91 0.56
C ASP A 184 13.25 -18.70 -0.09
N GLY A 185 11.91 -18.68 -0.11
CA GLY A 185 11.07 -17.59 -0.61
C GLY A 185 10.88 -16.42 0.35
N GLU A 186 11.40 -16.51 1.58
CA GLU A 186 11.35 -15.38 2.52
C GLU A 186 12.43 -14.35 2.16
N GLY A 187 12.00 -13.19 1.64
CA GLY A 187 12.90 -12.07 1.37
C GLY A 187 13.53 -11.50 2.66
N ALA A 188 14.57 -10.69 2.49
CA ALA A 188 15.26 -10.02 3.59
C ALA A 188 14.30 -9.23 4.52
N ALA A 189 13.24 -8.67 3.95
CA ALA A 189 12.19 -7.94 4.66
C ALA A 189 11.40 -8.78 5.69
N TRP A 190 11.54 -10.12 5.69
CA TRP A 190 10.98 -10.98 6.75
C TRP A 190 12.04 -11.59 7.65
N LEU A 191 13.15 -12.04 7.07
CA LEU A 191 14.17 -12.77 7.84
C LEU A 191 14.84 -11.90 8.90
N TYR A 192 15.14 -10.64 8.60
CA TYR A 192 15.73 -9.72 9.58
C TYR A 192 14.76 -9.34 10.71
N PRO A 193 13.49 -8.94 10.42
CA PRO A 193 12.46 -8.77 11.45
C PRO A 193 12.27 -10.00 12.35
N ARG A 194 12.27 -11.21 11.78
CA ARG A 194 12.17 -12.46 12.55
C ARG A 194 13.38 -12.69 13.45
N ALA A 195 14.59 -12.36 12.98
CA ALA A 195 15.80 -12.45 13.80
C ALA A 195 15.75 -11.47 14.99
N LEU A 196 15.33 -10.22 14.74
CA LEU A 196 15.13 -9.23 15.81
C LEU A 196 14.08 -9.70 16.82
N PHE A 197 12.95 -10.21 16.34
CA PHE A 197 11.89 -10.74 17.18
C PHE A 197 12.36 -11.92 18.06
N ALA A 198 13.10 -12.88 17.48
CA ALA A 198 13.67 -14.00 18.23
C ALA A 198 14.64 -13.51 19.32
N PHE A 199 15.48 -12.53 19.00
CA PHE A 199 16.39 -11.91 19.96
C PHE A 199 15.65 -11.19 21.10
N ARG A 200 14.58 -10.45 20.81
CA ARG A 200 13.77 -9.78 21.85
C ARG A 200 13.08 -10.77 22.78
N ARG A 201 12.55 -11.86 22.24
CA ARG A 201 11.81 -12.89 22.99
C ARG A 201 12.70 -13.72 23.90
N HIS A 202 13.88 -14.10 23.42
CA HIS A 202 14.71 -15.13 24.06
C HIS A 202 16.12 -14.65 24.44
N GLY A 203 16.45 -13.39 24.13
CA GLY A 203 17.79 -12.85 24.30
C GLY A 203 18.81 -13.43 23.31
N PRO A 204 20.11 -13.19 23.55
CA PRO A 204 21.17 -13.85 22.80
C PRO A 204 21.15 -15.35 23.06
N GLY A 205 20.84 -16.15 22.03
CA GLY A 205 20.76 -17.60 22.17
C GLY A 205 20.65 -18.31 20.81
N PRO A 206 20.55 -19.66 20.84
CA PRO A 206 20.52 -20.48 19.62
C PRO A 206 19.43 -20.06 18.63
N ASP A 207 18.24 -19.69 19.11
CA ASP A 207 17.11 -19.30 18.25
C ASP A 207 17.40 -18.00 17.48
N ALA A 208 17.86 -16.96 18.19
CA ALA A 208 18.22 -15.68 17.59
C ALA A 208 19.42 -15.81 16.63
N GLN A 209 20.43 -16.60 17.00
CA GLN A 209 21.59 -16.87 16.16
C GLN A 209 21.20 -17.64 14.89
N THR A 210 20.31 -18.62 15.00
CA THR A 210 19.83 -19.40 13.86
C THR A 210 19.02 -18.54 12.89
N ALA A 211 18.11 -17.71 13.42
CA ALA A 211 17.33 -16.78 12.62
C ALA A 211 18.22 -15.74 11.91
N LEU A 212 19.19 -15.16 12.62
CA LEU A 212 20.14 -14.21 12.04
C LEU A 212 21.04 -14.87 10.98
N ALA A 213 21.55 -16.07 11.24
CA ALA A 213 22.36 -16.81 10.28
C ALA A 213 21.58 -17.09 8.98
N ARG A 214 20.28 -17.41 9.07
CA ARG A 214 19.40 -17.55 7.90
C ARG A 214 19.25 -16.22 7.15
N ALA A 215 18.99 -15.12 7.86
CA ALA A 215 18.88 -13.78 7.26
C ALA A 215 20.17 -13.35 6.51
N LEU A 216 21.34 -13.62 7.11
CA LEU A 216 22.65 -13.33 6.53
C LEU A 216 22.94 -14.17 5.30
N ARG A 217 22.59 -15.45 5.31
CA ARG A 217 22.74 -16.33 4.13
C ARG A 217 21.89 -15.85 2.96
N GLN A 218 20.64 -15.45 3.23
CA GLN A 218 19.74 -14.96 2.19
C GLN A 218 20.19 -13.61 1.62
N ASN A 219 20.54 -12.66 2.49
CA ASN A 219 21.00 -11.35 2.04
C ASN A 219 22.01 -10.73 3.01
N ARG A 220 23.29 -11.00 2.75
CA ARG A 220 24.44 -10.42 3.47
C ARG A 220 24.66 -8.93 3.24
N HIS A 221 23.92 -8.30 2.32
CA HIS A 221 24.10 -6.88 2.02
C HIS A 221 23.32 -5.96 2.96
N VAL A 222 22.34 -6.47 3.70
CA VAL A 222 21.52 -5.68 4.63
C VAL A 222 22.29 -5.15 5.85
N PRO A 223 23.11 -5.94 6.58
CA PRO A 223 23.73 -5.48 7.81
C PRO A 223 24.64 -4.25 7.64
N PRO A 224 25.44 -4.10 6.57
CA PRO A 224 26.19 -2.87 6.34
C PRO A 224 25.33 -1.60 6.33
N TYR A 225 24.08 -1.66 5.87
CA TYR A 225 23.17 -0.50 5.92
C TYR A 225 22.58 -0.31 7.32
N LEU A 226 22.14 -1.40 7.97
CA LEU A 226 21.57 -1.32 9.33
C LEU A 226 22.59 -0.82 10.38
N LEU A 227 23.87 -1.16 10.19
CA LEU A 227 24.96 -0.77 11.08
C LEU A 227 25.60 0.58 10.69
N GLY A 228 25.11 1.25 9.66
CA GLY A 228 25.64 2.53 9.19
C GLY A 228 27.02 2.46 8.51
N HIS A 229 27.50 1.26 8.17
CA HIS A 229 28.75 1.08 7.41
C HIS A 229 28.61 1.45 5.93
N ARG A 230 27.38 1.50 5.41
CA ARG A 230 27.05 1.99 4.08
C ARG A 230 25.87 2.95 4.16
N ALA A 231 25.99 4.08 3.49
CA ALA A 231 24.86 4.97 3.26
C ALA A 231 23.91 4.36 2.22
N LEU A 232 22.61 4.59 2.39
CA LEU A 232 21.63 4.25 1.36
C LEU A 232 21.91 5.08 0.10
N PRO A 233 21.80 4.48 -1.10
CA PRO A 233 22.00 5.22 -2.34
C PRO A 233 20.97 6.36 -2.46
N THR A 234 21.43 7.54 -2.83
CA THR A 234 20.58 8.74 -3.02
C THR A 234 19.75 8.69 -4.30
N ARG A 235 20.00 7.72 -5.18
CA ARG A 235 19.21 7.44 -6.38
C ARG A 235 18.88 5.96 -6.43
N LEU A 236 17.61 5.65 -6.61
CA LEU A 236 17.19 4.29 -6.90
C LEU A 236 17.74 3.86 -8.26
N PRO A 237 18.11 2.59 -8.46
CA PRO A 237 18.39 2.07 -9.78
C PRO A 237 17.15 2.27 -10.68
N PRO A 238 17.34 2.46 -12.00
CA PRO A 238 16.22 2.62 -12.93
C PRO A 238 15.26 1.44 -12.75
N ALA A 239 13.99 1.73 -12.49
CA ALA A 239 12.98 0.71 -12.29
C ALA A 239 12.84 -0.12 -13.57
N SER A 240 12.91 -1.44 -13.47
CA SER A 240 12.32 -2.33 -14.47
C SER A 240 10.81 -2.11 -14.43
N SER A 241 10.31 -1.29 -15.33
CA SER A 241 8.92 -0.85 -15.43
C SER A 241 7.98 -2.02 -15.67
N HIS A 242 7.46 -2.61 -14.60
CA HIS A 242 6.19 -3.33 -14.59
C HIS A 242 5.27 -2.66 -13.55
N ARG A 243 5.02 -1.36 -13.72
CA ARG A 243 3.72 -0.79 -13.33
C ARG A 243 2.83 -0.98 -14.55
N SER A 244 2.01 -2.03 -14.53
CA SER A 244 0.86 -2.11 -15.42
C SER A 244 -0.36 -1.58 -14.65
N PRO A 245 -1.28 -0.87 -15.33
CA PRO A 245 -2.50 -0.31 -14.71
C PRO A 245 -3.40 -1.39 -14.07
#